data_AF-A0A1J7C855-F1
#
_entry.id   AF-A0A1J7C855-F1
#
_cell.length_a   1.000
_cell.length_b   1.000
_cell.length_c   1.000
_cell.angle_alpha   90.00
_cell.angle_beta   90.00
_cell.angle_gamma   90.00
#
_symmetry.space_group_name_H-M   'P 1'
#
loop_
_entity.id
_entity.type
_entity.pdbx_description
1 polymer ?
#
loop_
_entity_poly.entity_id
_entity_poly.type
_entity_poly.pdbx_seq_one_letter_code
_entity_poly.pdbx_strand_id
1 'polypeptide(L)'
;MRKLLVLLLSARLVAPAAVLAGPGGYHGGPGFGGPGWHGGPGPGRGARFPFLPGAAETVLIAGLTYYVLNGIYYQRQNDQYVVVQPPPALPTYVVAGNNSNMTVVDMNGERFYVNQGHYYRRTINGDYLEVPRPPGL
;
A
#
# COMPACT_ATOMS: atom_id res chain seq x y z
N MET A 1 -55.32 4.81 5.66
CA MET A 1 -54.83 3.92 4.59
C MET A 1 -53.35 4.21 4.34
N ARG A 2 -52.43 3.42 4.90
CA ARG A 2 -50.98 3.59 4.66
C ARG A 2 -50.56 2.66 3.52
N LYS A 3 -50.11 3.23 2.40
CA LYS A 3 -49.55 2.48 1.27
C LYS A 3 -48.09 2.16 1.61
N LEU A 4 -47.77 0.88 1.77
CA LEU A 4 -46.40 0.40 1.91
C LEU A 4 -45.76 0.35 0.51
N LEU A 5 -44.75 1.18 0.27
CA LEU A 5 -43.96 1.15 -0.96
C LEU A 5 -42.77 0.22 -0.72
N VAL A 6 -42.78 -0.97 -1.31
CA VAL A 6 -41.66 -1.91 -1.28
C VAL A 6 -40.73 -1.58 -2.44
N LEU A 7 -39.51 -1.12 -2.13
CA LEU A 7 -38.49 -0.78 -3.12
C LEU A 7 -37.50 -1.96 -3.21
N LEU A 8 -37.66 -2.79 -4.23
CA LEU A 8 -36.78 -3.92 -4.53
C LEU A 8 -35.45 -3.39 -5.10
N LEU A 9 -34.42 -3.33 -4.24
CA LEU A 9 -33.06 -3.00 -4.66
C LEU A 9 -32.39 -4.24 -5.25
N SER A 10 -32.37 -4.34 -6.58
CA SER A 10 -31.64 -5.39 -7.28
C SER A 10 -30.13 -5.14 -7.18
N ALA A 11 -29.46 -5.79 -6.23
CA ALA A 11 -28.00 -5.79 -6.13
C ALA A 11 -27.42 -6.69 -7.24
N ARG A 12 -26.81 -6.08 -8.26
CA ARG A 12 -26.01 -6.83 -9.24
C ARG A 12 -24.65 -7.13 -8.62
N LEU A 13 -24.47 -8.38 -8.20
CA LEU A 13 -23.17 -8.92 -7.83
C LEU A 13 -22.31 -9.01 -9.11
N VAL A 14 -21.40 -8.05 -9.31
CA VAL A 14 -20.28 -8.26 -10.24
C VAL A 14 -19.31 -9.15 -9.47
N ALA A 15 -19.35 -10.45 -9.73
CA ALA A 15 -18.36 -11.36 -9.20
C ALA A 15 -16.97 -10.94 -9.72
N PRO A 16 -15.96 -10.76 -8.86
CA PRO A 16 -14.60 -10.72 -9.36
C PRO A 16 -14.34 -12.05 -10.06
N ALA A 17 -13.91 -11.99 -11.31
CA ALA A 17 -13.35 -13.16 -11.98
C ALA A 17 -12.23 -13.67 -11.08
N ALA A 18 -12.47 -14.79 -10.40
CA ALA A 18 -11.41 -15.56 -9.78
C ALA A 18 -10.48 -15.96 -10.92
N VAL A 19 -9.39 -15.21 -11.09
CA VAL A 19 -8.23 -15.70 -11.81
C VAL A 19 -7.68 -16.82 -10.94
N LEU A 20 -8.20 -18.02 -11.20
CA LEU A 20 -7.59 -19.26 -10.74
C LEU A 20 -6.17 -19.25 -11.27
N ALA A 21 -5.19 -19.23 -10.36
CA ALA A 21 -3.84 -19.65 -10.69
C ALA A 21 -3.92 -21.12 -11.12
N GLY A 22 -4.01 -21.36 -12.43
CA GLY A 22 -3.91 -22.69 -13.00
C GLY A 22 -2.44 -23.10 -13.06
N PRO A 23 -2.09 -24.35 -12.70
CA PRO A 23 -0.73 -24.86 -12.86
C PRO A 23 -0.44 -25.06 -14.35
N GLY A 24 0.15 -24.06 -14.99
CA GLY A 24 0.61 -24.10 -16.38
C GLY A 24 1.97 -24.76 -16.48
N GLY A 25 2.01 -25.91 -17.14
CA GLY A 25 3.18 -26.77 -17.29
C GLY A 25 4.39 -26.13 -17.97
N TYR A 26 5.53 -26.61 -17.51
CA TYR A 26 6.89 -26.48 -18.00
C TYR A 26 6.99 -26.77 -19.50
N HIS A 27 7.50 -25.81 -20.27
CA HIS A 27 8.21 -26.06 -21.53
C HIS A 27 9.37 -25.07 -21.64
N GLY A 28 10.58 -25.63 -21.77
CA GLY A 28 11.86 -24.95 -21.58
C GLY A 28 12.18 -23.85 -22.58
N GLY A 29 12.79 -22.79 -22.05
CA GLY A 29 13.55 -21.77 -22.77
C GLY A 29 14.85 -21.51 -22.01
N PRO A 30 15.90 -20.98 -22.67
CA PRO A 30 17.30 -21.19 -22.29
C PRO A 30 17.62 -20.74 -20.86
N GLY A 31 18.23 -21.65 -20.10
CA GLY A 31 18.50 -21.50 -18.68
C GLY A 31 19.46 -20.36 -18.37
N PHE A 32 19.16 -19.64 -17.30
CA PHE A 32 20.14 -18.93 -16.51
C PHE A 32 20.40 -19.74 -15.24
N GLY A 33 21.28 -20.73 -15.36
CA GLY A 33 21.76 -21.53 -14.25
C GLY A 33 22.85 -20.80 -13.45
N GLY A 34 22.44 -20.15 -12.35
CA GLY A 34 23.21 -19.88 -11.10
C GLY A 34 24.53 -19.09 -11.19
N PRO A 35 25.27 -18.90 -10.08
CA PRO A 35 24.88 -18.67 -8.68
C PRO A 35 25.38 -17.30 -8.16
N GLY A 36 24.58 -16.55 -7.42
CA GLY A 36 25.07 -15.31 -6.80
C GLY A 36 24.00 -14.35 -6.29
N TRP A 37 23.25 -14.74 -5.25
CA TRP A 37 22.47 -13.78 -4.46
C TRP A 37 23.41 -13.03 -3.49
N HIS A 38 24.37 -12.29 -4.05
CA HIS A 38 25.23 -11.39 -3.29
C HIS A 38 24.81 -9.95 -3.57
N GLY A 39 23.96 -9.41 -2.69
CA GLY A 39 23.99 -8.03 -2.20
C GLY A 39 24.22 -6.89 -3.20
N GLY A 40 23.80 -7.01 -4.45
CA GLY A 40 23.83 -5.91 -5.41
C GLY A 40 22.70 -4.91 -5.14
N PRO A 41 22.85 -3.63 -5.55
CA PRO A 41 21.74 -2.69 -5.52
C PRO A 41 20.56 -3.31 -6.27
N GLY A 42 19.39 -3.37 -5.62
CA GLY A 42 18.17 -3.86 -6.26
C GLY A 42 17.86 -3.11 -7.56
N PRO A 43 16.95 -3.64 -8.38
CA PRO A 43 16.60 -3.01 -9.64
C PRO A 43 16.15 -1.57 -9.46
N GLY A 44 16.69 -0.69 -10.30
CA GLY A 44 16.36 0.73 -10.29
C GLY A 44 14.89 0.98 -10.64
N ARG A 45 14.41 2.18 -10.29
CA ARG A 45 13.06 2.63 -10.65
C ARG A 45 12.87 2.62 -12.17
N GLY A 46 11.70 2.16 -12.59
CA GLY A 46 11.37 2.02 -14.02
C GLY A 46 11.91 0.73 -14.66
N ALA A 47 12.69 -0.09 -13.94
CA ALA A 47 13.09 -1.41 -14.44
C ALA A 47 11.84 -2.28 -14.71
N ARG A 48 11.87 -3.01 -15.82
CA ARG A 48 10.73 -3.77 -16.36
C ARG A 48 11.07 -5.26 -16.38
N PHE A 49 10.12 -6.08 -15.94
CA PHE A 49 10.27 -7.52 -15.88
C PHE A 49 9.08 -8.20 -16.59
N PRO A 50 9.32 -9.20 -17.44
CA PRO A 50 8.24 -9.95 -18.08
C PRO A 50 7.50 -10.89 -17.11
N PHE A 51 8.10 -11.21 -15.96
CA PHE A 51 7.51 -12.04 -14.92
C PHE A 51 7.83 -11.49 -13.53
N LEU A 52 6.94 -11.73 -12.58
CA LEU A 52 7.21 -11.48 -11.16
C LEU A 52 8.09 -12.61 -10.62
N PRO A 53 9.04 -12.31 -9.73
CA PRO A 53 9.63 -13.36 -8.89
C PRO A 53 8.53 -14.00 -8.04
N GLY A 54 8.50 -15.32 -7.96
CA GLY A 54 7.39 -16.08 -7.33
C GLY A 54 7.19 -15.82 -5.83
N ALA A 55 8.14 -15.17 -5.16
CA ALA A 55 8.05 -14.81 -3.74
C ALA A 55 7.40 -13.43 -3.49
N ALA A 56 6.93 -12.72 -4.53
CA ALA A 56 6.33 -11.41 -4.35
C ALA A 56 4.94 -11.50 -3.72
N GLU A 57 4.70 -10.69 -2.68
CA GLU A 57 3.40 -10.53 -2.03
C GLU A 57 2.52 -9.56 -2.82
N THR A 58 1.22 -9.82 -2.93
CA THR A 58 0.28 -8.89 -3.56
C THR A 58 -0.39 -8.02 -2.50
N VAL A 59 -0.30 -6.70 -2.63
CA VAL A 59 -0.83 -5.73 -1.66
C VAL A 59 -1.71 -4.70 -2.37
N LEU A 60 -2.88 -4.41 -1.81
CA LEU A 60 -3.79 -3.36 -2.30
C LEU A 60 -3.65 -2.11 -1.43
N ILE A 61 -3.18 -1.01 -2.00
CA ILE A 61 -2.94 0.26 -1.28
C ILE A 61 -3.63 1.38 -2.05
N ALA A 62 -4.56 2.08 -1.38
CA ALA A 62 -5.34 3.17 -1.98
C ALA A 62 -6.01 2.81 -3.32
N GLY A 63 -6.44 1.55 -3.47
CA GLY A 63 -7.07 1.04 -4.69
C GLY A 63 -6.10 0.63 -5.82
N LEU A 64 -4.78 0.77 -5.60
CA LEU A 64 -3.75 0.32 -6.53
C LEU A 64 -3.17 -1.01 -6.09
N THR A 65 -3.00 -1.94 -7.04
CA THR A 65 -2.38 -3.24 -6.79
C THR A 65 -0.87 -3.11 -6.93
N TYR A 66 -0.16 -3.50 -5.88
CA TYR A 66 1.29 -3.61 -5.82
C TYR A 66 1.70 -5.06 -5.63
N TYR A 67 2.85 -5.40 -6.17
CA TYR A 67 3.56 -6.63 -5.84
C TYR A 67 4.83 -6.25 -5.10
N VAL A 68 5.10 -6.86 -3.95
CA VAL A 68 6.17 -6.45 -3.04
C VAL A 68 7.12 -7.60 -2.82
N LEU A 69 8.42 -7.34 -3.02
CA LEU A 69 9.47 -8.31 -2.72
C LEU A 69 10.66 -7.58 -2.12
N ASN A 70 11.07 -7.97 -0.91
CA ASN A 70 12.22 -7.37 -0.20
C ASN A 70 12.14 -5.82 -0.13
N GLY A 71 10.95 -5.26 0.06
CA GLY A 71 10.71 -3.81 0.10
C GLY A 71 10.68 -3.11 -1.27
N ILE A 72 10.85 -3.84 -2.37
CA ILE A 72 10.73 -3.32 -3.74
C ILE A 72 9.27 -3.44 -4.18
N TYR A 73 8.73 -2.35 -4.69
CA TYR A 73 7.36 -2.26 -5.16
C TYR A 73 7.31 -2.38 -6.67
N TYR A 74 6.46 -3.27 -7.16
CA TYR A 74 6.19 -3.46 -8.58
C TYR A 74 4.72 -3.17 -8.87
N GLN A 75 4.46 -2.59 -10.04
CA GLN A 75 3.11 -2.49 -10.61
C GLN A 75 3.06 -3.20 -11.94
N ARG A 76 1.94 -3.87 -12.22
CA ARG A 76 1.70 -4.41 -13.54
C ARG A 76 1.26 -3.29 -14.48
N GLN A 77 2.03 -3.08 -15.54
CA GLN A 77 1.72 -2.16 -16.62
C GLN A 77 1.78 -2.96 -17.92
N ASN A 78 0.64 -3.11 -18.59
CA ASN A 78 0.49 -4.04 -19.72
C ASN A 78 0.93 -5.47 -19.30
N ASP A 79 1.84 -6.07 -20.07
CA ASP A 79 2.38 -7.41 -19.83
C ASP A 79 3.70 -7.40 -19.05
N GLN A 80 4.02 -6.31 -18.36
CA GLN A 80 5.27 -6.15 -17.63
C GLN A 80 5.04 -5.70 -16.19
N TYR A 81 5.99 -6.05 -15.33
CA TYR A 81 6.07 -5.58 -13.96
C TYR A 81 7.16 -4.52 -13.85
N VAL A 82 6.77 -3.33 -13.41
CA VAL A 82 7.63 -2.14 -13.39
C VAL A 82 7.96 -1.79 -11.95
N VAL A 83 9.24 -1.58 -11.64
CA VAL A 83 9.67 -1.08 -10.32
C VAL A 83 9.20 0.35 -10.15
N VAL A 84 8.40 0.59 -9.12
CA VAL A 84 7.82 1.90 -8.81
C VAL A 84 8.28 2.42 -7.46
N GLN A 85 7.84 3.63 -7.16
CA GLN A 85 7.94 4.18 -5.82
C GLN A 85 7.12 3.37 -4.82
N PRO A 86 7.64 3.15 -3.60
CA PRO A 86 6.79 2.82 -2.48
C PRO A 86 5.66 3.85 -2.39
N PRO A 87 4.41 3.42 -2.15
CA PRO A 87 3.35 4.36 -1.88
C PRO A 87 3.71 5.20 -0.65
N PRO A 88 3.22 6.44 -0.56
CA PRO A 88 3.34 7.22 0.66
C PRO A 88 2.88 6.40 1.86
N ALA A 89 3.63 6.46 2.97
CA ALA A 89 3.24 5.78 4.19
C ALA A 89 1.82 6.20 4.56
N LEU A 90 0.93 5.22 4.72
CA LEU A 90 -0.37 5.48 5.30
C LEU A 90 -0.15 5.94 6.74
N PRO A 91 -0.89 6.94 7.24
CA PRO A 91 -0.79 7.33 8.63
C PRO A 91 -1.18 6.12 9.51
N THR A 92 -0.30 5.77 10.44
CA THR A 92 -0.57 4.70 11.40
C THR A 92 -1.54 5.23 12.45
N TYR A 93 -2.67 4.54 12.62
CA TYR A 93 -3.65 4.87 13.65
C TYR A 93 -3.17 4.36 15.00
N VAL A 94 -2.42 5.17 15.74
CA VAL A 94 -2.14 4.91 17.15
C VAL A 94 -3.07 5.79 17.97
N VAL A 95 -4.11 5.22 18.60
CA VAL A 95 -4.93 5.97 19.57
C VAL A 95 -4.03 6.27 20.77
N ALA A 96 -3.36 7.42 20.75
CA ALA A 96 -2.63 7.88 21.92
C ALA A 96 -3.66 8.27 22.98
N GLY A 97 -3.84 7.42 23.99
CA GLY A 97 -4.60 7.77 25.19
C GLY A 97 -4.06 9.09 25.75
N ASN A 98 -4.95 9.99 26.19
CA ASN A 98 -4.70 11.36 26.66
C ASN A 98 -3.26 11.62 27.12
N ASN A 99 -2.37 11.94 26.17
CA ASN A 99 -0.96 12.12 26.46
C ASN A 99 -0.73 13.61 26.69
N SER A 100 -0.63 14.00 27.95
CA SER A 100 -0.49 15.39 28.40
C SER A 100 0.89 16.00 28.12
N ASN A 101 1.85 15.21 27.60
CA ASN A 101 3.22 15.66 27.30
C ASN A 101 3.47 15.83 25.79
N MET A 102 2.50 16.41 25.07
CA MET A 102 2.61 16.70 23.64
C MET A 102 2.88 18.18 23.39
N THR A 103 3.91 18.48 22.60
CA THR A 103 4.21 19.84 22.13
C THR A 103 3.39 20.17 20.89
N VAL A 104 2.75 21.33 20.85
CA VAL A 104 1.99 21.77 19.67
C VAL A 104 2.92 22.49 18.70
N VAL A 105 2.87 22.11 17.43
CA VAL A 105 3.61 22.73 16.33
C VAL A 105 2.63 23.10 15.22
N ASP A 106 2.51 24.39 14.92
CA ASP A 106 1.70 24.90 13.81
C ASP A 106 2.63 25.19 12.61
N MET A 107 2.36 24.59 11.45
CA MET A 107 3.17 24.72 10.23
C MET A 107 2.29 24.63 8.98
N ASN A 108 2.49 25.54 8.02
CA ASN A 108 1.74 25.62 6.76
C ASN A 108 0.20 25.63 6.95
N GLY A 109 -0.28 26.16 8.10
CA GLY A 109 -1.70 26.15 8.46
C GLY A 109 -2.21 24.85 9.06
N GLU A 110 -1.37 23.83 9.22
CA GLU A 110 -1.71 22.58 9.90
C GLU A 110 -1.12 22.53 11.32
N ARG A 111 -1.87 21.92 12.25
CA ARG A 111 -1.45 21.70 13.62
C ARG A 111 -1.01 20.27 13.85
N PHE A 112 0.20 20.10 14.35
CA PHE A 112 0.78 18.84 14.78
C PHE A 112 0.98 18.81 16.30
N TYR A 113 0.87 17.63 16.88
CA TYR A 113 1.17 17.34 18.28
C TYR A 113 2.39 16.43 18.28
N VAL A 114 3.42 16.76 19.03
CA VAL A 114 4.73 16.09 18.95
C VAL A 114 5.07 15.48 20.30
N ASN A 115 5.45 14.21 20.29
CA ASN A 115 5.94 13.50 21.47
C ASN A 115 7.05 12.54 21.10
N GLN A 116 8.21 12.66 21.77
CA GLN A 116 9.38 11.79 21.56
C GLN A 116 9.83 11.68 20.09
N GLY A 117 9.67 12.73 19.29
CA GLY A 117 10.03 12.75 17.86
C GLY A 117 8.96 12.21 16.92
N HIS A 118 7.85 11.68 17.45
CA HIS A 118 6.68 11.28 16.69
C HIS A 118 5.71 12.45 16.52
N TYR A 119 5.05 12.51 15.38
CA TYR A 119 4.13 13.58 15.00
C TYR A 119 2.71 13.03 14.93
N TYR A 120 1.76 13.79 15.45
CA TYR A 120 0.36 13.38 15.52
C TYR A 120 -0.57 14.49 15.03
N ARG A 121 -1.71 14.13 14.45
CA ARG A 121 -2.84 15.03 14.16
C ARG A 121 -4.03 14.67 15.01
N ARG A 122 -4.76 15.66 15.52
CA ARG A 122 -5.97 15.41 16.29
C ARG A 122 -7.17 15.24 15.37
N THR A 123 -7.89 14.15 15.53
CA THR A 123 -9.15 13.85 14.81
C THR A 123 -10.31 14.65 15.41
N ILE A 124 -11.45 14.67 14.70
CA ILE A 124 -12.65 15.36 15.19
C ILE A 124 -13.23 14.74 16.47
N ASN A 125 -13.00 13.44 16.68
CA ASN A 125 -13.40 12.72 17.88
C ASN A 125 -12.45 13.00 19.07
N GLY A 126 -11.35 13.69 18.83
CA GLY A 126 -10.36 14.06 19.84
C GLY A 126 -9.17 13.11 19.94
N ASP A 127 -9.20 11.98 19.23
CA ASP A 127 -8.08 11.02 19.15
C ASP A 127 -6.88 11.62 18.42
N TYR A 128 -5.68 11.17 18.75
CA TYR A 128 -4.46 11.53 18.05
C TYR A 128 -4.09 10.45 17.03
N LEU A 129 -3.77 10.85 15.81
CA LEU A 129 -3.36 10.00 14.69
C LEU A 129 -1.88 10.22 14.43
N GLU A 130 -1.04 9.20 14.49
CA GLU A 130 0.38 9.33 14.14
C GLU A 130 0.54 9.55 12.63
N VAL A 131 1.38 10.52 12.27
CA VAL A 131 1.69 10.90 10.89
C VAL A 131 3.19 10.96 10.68
N PRO A 132 3.68 10.78 9.44
CA PRO A 132 5.08 11.04 9.11
C PRO A 132 5.52 12.45 9.51
N ARG A 133 6.82 12.64 9.76
CA ARG A 133 7.41 13.97 9.98
C ARG A 133 7.00 14.91 8.83
N PRO A 134 6.38 16.07 9.13
CA PRO A 134 6.01 17.04 8.12
C PRO A 134 7.24 17.57 7.35
N PRO A 135 7.13 17.77 6.03
CA PRO A 135 8.19 18.41 5.26
C PRO A 135 8.51 19.80 5.79
N GLY A 136 9.79 20.08 6.07
CA GLY A 136 10.26 21.39 6.57
C GLY A 136 10.64 21.44 8.06
N LEU A 137 10.62 20.29 8.76
CA LEU A 137 11.12 20.10 10.15
C LEU A 137 12.34 19.20 10.23
#